data_AF-A0A1K0FY48-F1
#
_entry.id   AF-A0A1K0FY48-F1
#
_cell.length_a   1.000
_cell.length_b   1.000
_cell.length_c   1.000
_cell.angle_alpha   90.00
_cell.angle_beta   90.00
_cell.angle_gamma   90.00
#
_symmetry.space_group_name_H-M   'P 1'
#
loop_
_entity.id
_entity.type
_entity.pdbx_description
1 polymer ?
#
loop_
_entity_poly.entity_id
_entity_poly.type
_entity_poly.pdbx_seq_one_letter_code
_entity_poly.pdbx_strand_id
1 'polypeptide(L)'
;MRTTTAIASLLAAAACASASSASHPVLAFTSQQASNLQLELPSDSSIDGFVDTLFAAGKSSPACKLDAIATVWADHLDRDMFASLRHTSSDSLRARSIGAPSQVTFGAAPNTNTTAILVERIVSACRFERYSVTQLSDLTRNQEVSPPDQQQKTFPFVEILVHDLPRQEAQLLKALESLDEKKPRNLVMVMQNGQLHQHTKRQYVAAPSSSSGNWTEPAGGIFARYQLFSTPLILTLLLVGGVLLPIVYFAVAQLAQVQTPDQMGVRKDPISGEKKSQ
;
A
#
# COMPACT_ATOMS: atom_id res chain seq x y z
N MET A 1 2.33 -27.13 35.15
CA MET A 1 1.92 -25.90 34.43
C MET A 1 3.13 -25.25 33.78
N ARG A 2 3.56 -25.69 32.58
CA ARG A 2 4.71 -25.08 31.85
C ARG A 2 4.53 -25.08 30.32
N THR A 3 3.38 -25.50 29.81
CA THR A 3 3.14 -25.69 28.36
C THR A 3 2.33 -24.55 27.71
N THR A 4 1.78 -23.63 28.49
CA THR A 4 0.93 -22.54 27.98
C THR A 4 1.71 -21.28 27.56
N THR A 5 2.98 -21.15 27.95
CA THR A 5 3.82 -19.99 27.60
C THR A 5 4.46 -20.09 26.21
N ALA A 6 4.55 -21.29 25.62
CA ALA A 6 5.14 -21.50 24.30
C ALA A 6 4.18 -21.11 23.14
N ILE A 7 2.87 -21.14 23.36
CA ILE A 7 1.87 -20.88 22.31
C ILE A 7 1.65 -19.37 22.13
N ALA A 8 1.74 -18.59 23.21
CA ALA A 8 1.60 -17.13 23.17
C ALA A 8 2.76 -16.43 22.41
N SER A 9 3.97 -17.00 22.45
CA SER A 9 5.13 -16.47 21.72
C SER A 9 5.07 -16.75 20.21
N LEU A 10 4.46 -17.87 19.80
CA LEU A 10 4.23 -18.20 18.39
C LEU A 10 3.16 -17.33 17.72
N LEU A 11 2.11 -16.94 18.45
CA LEU A 11 1.06 -16.04 17.94
C LEU A 11 1.53 -14.58 17.81
N ALA A 12 2.44 -14.13 18.68
CA ALA A 12 3.06 -12.81 18.56
C ALA A 12 4.01 -12.72 17.34
N ALA A 13 4.69 -13.81 16.98
CA ALA A 13 5.55 -13.86 15.80
C ALA A 13 4.74 -13.88 14.48
N ALA A 14 3.57 -14.52 14.46
CA ALA A 14 2.72 -14.58 13.27
C ALA A 14 2.06 -13.23 12.93
N ALA A 15 1.79 -12.38 13.92
CA ALA A 15 1.23 -11.04 13.71
C ALA A 15 2.25 -10.01 13.20
N CYS A 16 3.56 -10.28 13.33
CA CYS A 16 4.62 -9.38 12.88
C CYS A 16 5.18 -9.70 11.48
N ALA A 17 4.73 -10.78 10.84
CA ALA A 17 5.29 -11.24 9.56
C ALA A 17 4.73 -10.51 8.31
N SER A 18 3.71 -9.66 8.45
CA SER A 18 3.02 -9.04 7.30
C SER A 18 3.45 -7.59 7.01
N ALA A 19 4.58 -7.13 7.55
CA ALA A 19 4.96 -5.72 7.50
C ALA A 19 6.44 -5.50 7.15
N SER A 20 6.96 -6.12 6.09
CA SER A 20 8.27 -5.71 5.56
C SER A 20 8.52 -6.17 4.12
N SER A 21 7.76 -5.62 3.18
CA SER A 21 8.38 -5.22 1.91
C SER A 21 7.92 -3.79 1.67
N ALA A 22 8.87 -2.89 1.38
CA ALA A 22 8.54 -1.51 1.00
C ALA A 22 7.90 -1.55 -0.38
N SER A 23 6.61 -1.88 -0.44
CA SER A 23 5.82 -1.84 -1.65
C SER A 23 5.19 -0.45 -1.77
N HIS A 24 5.40 0.17 -2.92
CA HIS A 24 4.81 1.44 -3.27
C HIS A 24 3.63 1.22 -4.21
N PRO A 25 2.56 2.02 -4.10
CA PRO A 25 1.41 1.85 -4.97
C PRO A 25 1.78 2.27 -6.40
N VAL A 26 1.46 1.42 -7.36
CA VAL A 26 1.55 1.69 -8.79
C VAL A 26 0.13 1.89 -9.29
N LEU A 27 -0.09 2.96 -10.06
CA LEU A 27 -1.34 3.24 -10.74
C LEU A 27 -1.08 3.25 -12.24
N ALA A 28 -1.73 2.36 -12.98
CA ALA A 28 -1.69 2.37 -14.43
C ALA A 28 -3.10 2.55 -14.99
N PHE A 29 -3.27 3.42 -15.98
CA PHE A 29 -4.56 3.65 -16.62
C PHE A 29 -4.39 4.04 -18.09
N THR A 30 -5.38 3.71 -18.90
CA THR A 30 -5.40 4.00 -20.33
C THR A 30 -6.09 5.31 -20.66
N SER A 31 -5.77 5.89 -21.81
CA SER A 31 -6.55 7.01 -22.36
C SER A 31 -7.93 6.53 -22.85
N GLN A 32 -8.85 7.48 -23.03
CA GLN A 32 -10.20 7.20 -23.51
C GLN A 32 -10.25 6.50 -24.88
N GLN A 33 -9.24 6.72 -25.74
CA GLN A 33 -9.20 6.14 -27.08
C GLN A 33 -8.51 4.77 -27.13
N ALA A 34 -7.95 4.29 -26.01
CA ALA A 34 -7.30 2.98 -25.86
C ALA A 34 -8.23 1.95 -25.19
N SER A 35 -9.51 1.94 -25.56
CA SER A 35 -10.55 1.06 -24.99
C SER A 35 -10.38 -0.43 -25.30
N ASN A 36 -9.52 -0.76 -26.26
CA ASN A 36 -9.20 -2.14 -26.64
C ASN A 36 -8.12 -2.79 -25.76
N LEU A 37 -7.50 -2.04 -24.85
CA LEU A 37 -6.49 -2.54 -23.93
C LEU A 37 -7.11 -2.71 -22.54
N GLN A 38 -7.24 -3.97 -22.10
CA GLN A 38 -7.62 -4.31 -20.73
C GLN A 38 -6.36 -4.54 -19.90
N LEU A 39 -6.19 -3.77 -18.82
CA LEU A 39 -5.13 -3.93 -17.85
C LEU A 39 -5.51 -5.05 -16.87
N GLU A 40 -4.59 -5.98 -16.64
CA GLU A 40 -4.74 -7.08 -15.70
C GLU A 40 -3.78 -6.90 -14.52
N LEU A 41 -4.14 -7.44 -13.36
CA LEU A 41 -3.25 -7.43 -12.19
C LEU A 41 -2.11 -8.43 -12.40
N PRO A 42 -0.86 -8.05 -12.08
CA PRO A 42 0.25 -8.98 -12.10
C PRO A 42 0.07 -10.07 -11.03
N SER A 43 0.42 -11.31 -11.36
CA SER A 43 0.31 -12.44 -10.43
C SER A 43 1.32 -12.38 -9.28
N ASP A 44 2.45 -11.72 -9.48
CA ASP A 44 3.59 -11.63 -8.58
C ASP A 44 3.70 -10.26 -7.87
N SER A 45 2.73 -9.35 -8.09
CA SER A 45 2.76 -7.97 -7.56
C SER A 45 4.06 -7.22 -7.90
N SER A 46 4.67 -7.52 -9.05
CA SER A 46 5.87 -6.85 -9.53
C SER A 46 5.55 -5.98 -10.76
N ILE A 47 6.37 -4.97 -11.01
CA ILE A 47 6.22 -4.17 -12.23
C ILE A 47 6.56 -5.02 -13.44
N ASP A 48 7.57 -5.89 -13.35
CA ASP A 48 8.01 -6.75 -14.44
C ASP A 48 6.90 -7.73 -14.85
N GLY A 49 6.23 -8.35 -13.88
CA GLY A 49 5.07 -9.19 -14.12
C GLY A 49 3.91 -8.42 -14.75
N PHE A 50 3.70 -7.15 -14.38
CA PHE A 50 2.70 -6.31 -15.03
C PHE A 50 3.07 -6.03 -16.49
N VAL A 51 4.34 -5.72 -16.77
CA VAL A 51 4.83 -5.56 -18.15
C VAL A 51 4.67 -6.85 -18.95
N ASP A 52 4.92 -8.01 -18.35
CA ASP A 52 4.74 -9.31 -19.00
C ASP A 52 3.26 -9.59 -19.31
N THR A 53 2.31 -9.17 -18.46
CA THR A 53 0.87 -9.25 -18.78
C THR A 53 0.49 -8.33 -19.94
N LEU A 54 1.09 -7.14 -20.02
CA LEU A 54 0.84 -6.18 -21.10
C LEU A 54 1.40 -6.67 -22.44
N PHE A 55 2.57 -7.30 -22.45
CA PHE A 55 3.31 -7.65 -23.67
C PHE A 55 3.46 -9.15 -23.88
N ALA A 56 2.55 -9.96 -23.32
CA ALA A 56 2.57 -11.42 -23.34
C ALA A 56 3.22 -12.00 -24.61
N ALA A 57 4.39 -12.62 -24.42
CA ALA A 57 5.27 -13.01 -25.50
C ALA A 57 4.54 -13.93 -26.51
N GLY A 58 4.52 -13.51 -27.78
CA GLY A 58 4.11 -14.37 -28.90
C GLY A 58 2.72 -14.14 -29.49
N LYS A 59 1.88 -13.26 -28.93
CA LYS A 59 0.64 -12.78 -29.59
C LYS A 59 0.74 -11.28 -29.82
N SER A 60 0.17 -10.78 -30.91
CA SER A 60 0.05 -9.34 -31.15
C SER A 60 -0.76 -8.72 -30.01
N SER A 61 -0.06 -8.19 -29.00
CA SER A 61 -0.70 -7.59 -27.83
C SER A 61 -1.48 -6.35 -28.26
N PRO A 62 -2.68 -6.11 -27.70
CA PRO A 62 -3.37 -4.83 -27.87
C PRO A 62 -2.51 -3.64 -27.42
N ALA A 63 -1.55 -3.84 -26.50
CA ALA A 63 -0.59 -2.82 -26.08
C ALA A 63 0.33 -2.35 -27.22
N CYS A 64 0.57 -3.18 -28.25
CA CYS A 64 1.34 -2.78 -29.43
C CYS A 64 0.60 -1.80 -30.36
N LYS A 65 -0.69 -1.57 -30.13
CA LYS A 65 -1.51 -0.58 -30.86
C LYS A 65 -1.60 0.77 -30.14
N LEU A 66 -0.90 0.92 -29.02
CA LEU A 66 -0.76 2.20 -28.34
C LEU A 66 0.10 3.15 -29.19
N ASP A 67 -0.25 4.42 -29.14
CA ASP A 67 0.48 5.50 -29.78
C ASP A 67 1.65 5.97 -28.90
N ALA A 68 1.56 5.84 -27.58
CA ALA A 68 2.61 6.19 -26.62
C ALA A 68 2.43 5.49 -25.26
N ILE A 69 3.54 5.35 -24.51
CA ILE A 69 3.51 4.96 -23.09
C ILE A 69 4.20 6.05 -22.28
N ALA A 70 3.50 6.58 -21.28
CA ALA A 70 4.01 7.58 -20.36
C ALA A 70 4.26 6.97 -18.98
N THR A 71 5.46 7.16 -18.47
CA THR A 71 5.84 6.82 -17.09
C THR A 71 5.98 8.10 -16.28
N VAL A 72 5.28 8.15 -15.15
CA VAL A 72 5.31 9.24 -14.19
C VAL A 72 6.02 8.73 -12.95
N TRP A 73 7.21 9.24 -12.71
CA TRP A 73 8.01 8.95 -11.54
C TRP A 73 7.71 9.99 -10.47
N ALA A 74 7.08 9.56 -9.38
CA ALA A 74 6.77 10.41 -8.24
C ALA A 74 7.72 10.12 -7.07
N ASP A 75 8.26 11.16 -6.43
CA ASP A 75 8.93 10.99 -5.14
C ASP A 75 7.86 10.82 -4.04
N HIS A 76 8.18 10.07 -2.98
CA HIS A 76 7.31 9.84 -1.82
C HIS A 76 5.86 9.38 -2.14
N LEU A 77 5.73 8.36 -2.99
CA LEU A 77 4.47 7.73 -3.33
C LEU A 77 4.04 6.75 -2.23
N ASP A 78 3.20 7.23 -1.32
CA ASP A 78 2.62 6.45 -0.24
C ASP A 78 1.26 5.85 -0.60
N ARG A 79 0.82 4.84 0.15
CA ARG A 79 -0.46 4.13 -0.07
C ARG A 79 -1.67 5.06 -0.11
N ASP A 80 -1.64 6.13 0.70
CA ASP A 80 -2.74 7.08 0.80
C ASP A 80 -2.60 8.24 -0.20
N MET A 81 -1.51 8.31 -0.97
CA MET A 81 -1.24 9.42 -1.88
C MET A 81 -2.34 9.56 -2.93
N PHE A 82 -2.68 8.48 -3.63
CA PHE A 82 -3.78 8.49 -4.62
C PHE A 82 -5.16 8.76 -3.98
N ALA A 83 -5.34 8.35 -2.73
CA ALA A 83 -6.54 8.68 -1.98
C ALA A 83 -6.61 10.17 -1.64
N SER A 84 -5.47 10.80 -1.33
CA SER A 84 -5.35 12.21 -0.95
C SER A 84 -5.38 13.20 -2.11
N LEU A 85 -5.22 12.73 -3.35
CA LEU A 85 -5.38 13.56 -4.55
C LEU A 85 -6.77 14.23 -4.57
N ARG A 86 -6.83 15.46 -5.09
CA ARG A 86 -7.96 16.37 -4.92
C ARG A 86 -9.29 15.70 -5.29
N HIS A 87 -10.19 15.56 -4.31
CA HIS A 87 -11.53 14.99 -4.50
C HIS A 87 -12.53 15.94 -5.17
N THR A 88 -12.23 17.24 -5.17
CA THR A 88 -13.21 18.30 -5.42
C THR A 88 -13.12 18.91 -6.82
N SER A 89 -12.04 18.64 -7.58
CA SER A 89 -11.93 19.07 -8.97
C SER A 89 -12.24 17.92 -9.93
N SER A 90 -13.14 18.18 -10.89
CA SER A 90 -13.37 17.31 -12.05
C SER A 90 -12.11 17.11 -12.90
N ASP A 91 -11.15 18.03 -12.74
CA ASP A 91 -9.82 17.98 -13.31
C ASP A 91 -8.82 17.58 -12.21
N SER A 92 -8.73 16.29 -11.94
CA SER A 92 -7.76 15.67 -11.03
C SER A 92 -7.24 14.38 -11.65
N LEU A 93 -6.02 13.99 -11.28
CA LEU A 93 -5.41 12.75 -11.78
C LEU A 93 -6.23 11.53 -11.34
N ARG A 94 -6.86 11.61 -10.17
CA ARG A 94 -7.82 10.63 -9.69
C ARG A 94 -9.10 10.57 -10.53
N ALA A 95 -9.71 11.71 -10.84
CA ALA A 95 -10.92 11.72 -11.68
C ALA A 95 -10.62 11.15 -13.07
N ARG A 96 -9.44 11.48 -13.62
CA ARG A 96 -8.96 10.98 -14.90
C ARG A 96 -8.69 9.47 -14.87
N SER A 97 -8.06 8.94 -13.81
CA SER A 97 -7.81 7.51 -13.69
C SER A 97 -9.12 6.71 -13.55
N ILE A 98 -10.04 7.18 -12.70
CA ILE A 98 -11.35 6.54 -12.48
C ILE A 98 -12.20 6.57 -13.76
N GLY A 99 -12.09 7.64 -14.55
CA GLY A 99 -12.77 7.76 -15.83
C GLY A 99 -12.13 6.96 -16.97
N ALA A 100 -10.95 6.37 -16.77
CA ALA A 100 -10.24 5.63 -17.81
C ALA A 100 -10.98 4.33 -18.19
N PRO A 101 -10.95 3.90 -19.47
CA PRO A 101 -11.57 2.64 -19.88
C PRO A 101 -10.99 1.41 -19.17
N SER A 102 -9.69 1.44 -18.87
CA SER A 102 -9.02 0.41 -18.10
C SER A 102 -8.03 1.03 -17.13
N GLN A 103 -8.07 0.57 -15.88
CA GLN A 103 -7.18 0.99 -14.81
C GLN A 103 -6.82 -0.19 -13.92
N VAL A 104 -5.61 -0.17 -13.37
CA VAL A 104 -5.16 -1.13 -12.36
C VAL A 104 -4.33 -0.42 -11.30
N THR A 105 -4.48 -0.87 -10.06
CA THR A 105 -3.66 -0.43 -8.93
C THR A 105 -3.13 -1.64 -8.20
N PHE A 106 -1.84 -1.64 -7.89
CA PHE A 106 -1.18 -2.72 -7.15
C PHE A 106 0.02 -2.18 -6.38
N GLY A 107 0.45 -2.87 -5.33
CA GLY A 107 1.69 -2.53 -4.63
C GLY A 107 2.86 -3.25 -5.28
N ALA A 108 3.92 -2.53 -5.64
CA ALA A 108 5.14 -3.11 -6.20
C ALA A 108 6.39 -2.60 -5.47
N ALA A 109 7.42 -3.45 -5.39
CA ALA A 109 8.72 -3.03 -4.90
C ALA A 109 9.34 -2.00 -5.87
N PRO A 110 10.10 -1.00 -5.36
CA PRO A 110 10.75 -0.03 -6.21
C PRO A 110 11.80 -0.73 -7.10
N ASN A 111 11.71 -0.52 -8.41
CA ASN A 111 12.67 -1.01 -9.39
C ASN A 111 13.31 0.21 -10.09
N THR A 112 14.64 0.25 -10.12
CA THR A 112 15.40 1.35 -10.75
C THR A 112 15.50 1.22 -12.26
N ASN A 113 15.21 0.03 -12.82
CA ASN A 113 15.41 -0.27 -14.23
C ASN A 113 14.10 -0.51 -15.01
N THR A 114 12.96 -0.09 -14.46
CA THR A 114 11.63 -0.32 -15.06
C THR A 114 11.53 0.17 -16.50
N THR A 115 12.09 1.35 -16.81
CA THR A 115 12.09 1.91 -18.17
C THR A 115 12.82 1.01 -19.16
N ALA A 116 13.99 0.48 -18.77
CA ALA A 116 14.78 -0.40 -19.63
C ALA A 116 14.04 -1.73 -19.88
N ILE A 117 13.44 -2.31 -18.84
CA ILE A 117 12.67 -3.56 -18.92
C ILE A 117 11.44 -3.37 -19.80
N LEU A 118 10.68 -2.28 -19.61
CA LEU A 118 9.56 -1.89 -20.46
C LEU A 118 9.96 -1.81 -21.92
N VAL A 119 11.02 -1.05 -22.22
CA VAL A 119 11.50 -0.84 -23.59
C VAL A 119 11.92 -2.16 -24.22
N GLU A 120 12.68 -2.99 -23.51
CA GLU A 120 13.12 -4.30 -24.00
C GLU A 120 11.92 -5.21 -24.33
N ARG A 121 10.91 -5.25 -23.46
CA ARG A 121 9.68 -6.04 -23.64
C ARG A 121 8.83 -5.51 -24.80
N ILE A 122 8.71 -4.19 -24.95
CA ILE A 122 7.97 -3.56 -26.06
C ILE A 122 8.67 -3.85 -27.40
N VAL A 123 9.98 -3.64 -27.47
CA VAL A 123 10.77 -3.88 -28.69
C VAL A 123 10.66 -5.33 -29.13
N SER A 124 10.81 -6.27 -28.18
CA SER A 124 10.72 -7.71 -28.46
C SER A 124 9.30 -8.16 -28.83
N ALA A 125 8.26 -7.70 -28.14
CA ALA A 125 6.88 -8.12 -28.38
C ALA A 125 6.25 -7.46 -29.63
N CYS A 126 6.52 -6.17 -29.84
CA CYS A 126 5.84 -5.36 -30.86
C CYS A 126 6.69 -5.11 -32.13
N ARG A 127 7.93 -5.63 -32.16
CA ARG A 127 8.88 -5.52 -33.29
C ARG A 127 9.12 -4.06 -33.71
N PHE A 128 9.32 -3.18 -32.74
CA PHE A 128 9.79 -1.83 -33.00
C PHE A 128 11.30 -1.82 -33.19
N GLU A 129 11.82 -1.01 -34.12
CA GLU A 129 13.27 -0.93 -34.37
C GLU A 129 13.96 0.01 -33.39
N ARG A 130 13.24 1.06 -32.96
CA ARG A 130 13.76 2.11 -32.08
C ARG A 130 12.69 2.57 -31.11
N TYR A 131 13.12 3.18 -30.01
CA TYR A 131 12.27 3.90 -29.09
C TYR A 131 12.82 5.32 -28.94
N SER A 132 11.94 6.29 -28.70
CA SER A 132 12.33 7.66 -28.40
C SER A 132 11.86 8.01 -26.99
N VAL A 133 12.77 8.35 -26.09
CA VAL A 133 12.42 8.86 -24.76
C VAL A 133 12.24 10.37 -24.86
N THR A 134 11.06 10.85 -24.46
CA THR A 134 10.68 12.26 -24.51
C THR A 134 10.48 12.73 -23.08
N GLN A 135 11.17 13.79 -22.65
CA GLN A 135 10.97 14.34 -21.31
C GLN A 135 9.79 15.32 -21.30
N LEU A 136 9.25 15.60 -20.11
CA LEU A 136 8.17 16.57 -19.90
C LEU A 136 8.47 17.95 -20.54
N SER A 137 9.71 18.39 -20.46
CA SER A 137 10.21 19.65 -21.03
C SER A 137 10.06 19.71 -22.55
N ASP A 138 10.13 18.56 -23.23
CA ASP A 138 10.05 18.46 -24.68
C ASP A 138 8.61 18.34 -25.18
N LEU A 139 7.67 17.88 -24.34
CA LEU A 139 6.24 17.86 -24.67
C LEU A 139 5.62 19.26 -24.68
N THR A 140 6.10 20.12 -23.77
CA THR A 140 5.65 21.51 -23.60
C THR A 140 6.37 22.48 -24.52
N ARG A 141 7.61 22.18 -24.93
CA ARG A 141 8.29 22.88 -26.01
C ARG A 141 7.66 22.44 -27.32
N ASN A 142 7.09 23.37 -28.09
CA ASN A 142 6.66 23.13 -29.48
C ASN A 142 7.89 22.89 -30.36
N GLN A 143 8.59 21.78 -30.14
CA GLN A 143 9.70 21.39 -30.98
C GLN A 143 9.09 20.73 -32.22
N GLU A 144 9.14 21.44 -33.35
CA GLU A 144 9.06 20.85 -34.68
C GLU A 144 10.17 19.80 -34.76
N VAL A 145 9.82 18.57 -34.44
CA VAL A 145 10.64 17.40 -34.72
C VAL A 145 10.69 17.31 -36.23
N SER A 146 11.90 17.36 -36.79
CA SER A 146 12.18 17.13 -38.20
C SER A 146 11.36 15.94 -38.73
N PRO A 147 10.93 15.98 -40.01
CA PRO A 147 10.07 14.94 -40.56
C PRO A 147 10.68 13.57 -40.27
N PRO A 148 9.92 12.63 -39.69
CA PRO A 148 10.42 11.29 -39.47
C PRO A 148 10.79 10.70 -40.83
N ASP A 149 12.02 10.20 -40.96
CA ASP A 149 12.37 9.28 -42.03
C ASP A 149 11.30 8.17 -42.03
N GLN A 150 10.48 8.13 -43.07
CA GLN A 150 9.20 7.41 -43.16
C GLN A 150 9.31 5.87 -42.99
N GLN A 151 10.50 5.33 -42.72
CA GLN A 151 10.74 3.88 -42.70
C GLN A 151 11.08 3.32 -41.31
N GLN A 152 11.40 4.15 -40.31
CA GLN A 152 11.72 3.64 -38.97
C GLN A 152 10.54 3.71 -38.02
N LYS A 153 9.95 2.54 -37.73
CA LYS A 153 8.87 2.38 -36.75
C LYS A 153 9.42 2.61 -35.34
N THR A 154 9.41 3.86 -34.90
CA THR A 154 9.85 4.28 -33.56
C THR A 154 8.66 4.31 -32.61
N PHE A 155 8.78 3.69 -31.45
CA PHE A 155 7.76 3.76 -30.41
C PHE A 155 8.07 4.92 -29.43
N PRO A 156 7.16 5.90 -29.26
CA PRO A 156 7.41 7.01 -28.37
C PRO A 156 7.15 6.61 -26.92
N PHE A 157 8.19 6.76 -26.11
CA PHE A 157 8.16 6.60 -24.66
C PHE A 157 8.29 7.99 -24.03
N VAL A 158 7.46 8.28 -23.05
CA VAL A 158 7.45 9.57 -22.35
C VAL A 158 7.81 9.32 -20.90
N GLU A 159 8.78 10.08 -20.39
CA GLU A 159 9.20 10.01 -19.00
C GLU A 159 8.95 11.35 -18.33
N ILE A 160 8.21 11.31 -17.23
CA ILE A 160 7.78 12.49 -16.48
C ILE A 160 8.26 12.32 -15.04
N LEU A 161 9.19 13.16 -14.61
CA LEU A 161 9.63 13.21 -13.23
C LEU A 161 8.81 14.26 -12.45
N VAL A 162 8.26 13.85 -11.32
CA VAL A 162 7.43 14.67 -10.45
C VAL A 162 7.96 14.52 -9.02
N HIS A 163 8.44 15.60 -8.43
CA HIS A 163 8.99 15.55 -7.07
C HIS A 163 7.89 15.53 -5.99
N ASP A 164 6.81 16.27 -6.22
CA ASP A 164 5.70 16.36 -5.27
C ASP A 164 4.40 16.30 -6.05
N LEU A 165 3.82 15.09 -6.14
CA LEU A 165 2.65 14.80 -6.95
C LEU A 165 1.46 15.70 -6.58
N PRO A 166 1.07 15.89 -5.30
CA PRO A 166 0.01 16.82 -4.91
C PRO A 166 0.25 18.27 -5.32
N ARG A 167 1.50 18.77 -5.26
CA ARG A 167 1.81 20.16 -5.61
C ARG A 167 1.89 20.39 -7.11
N GLN A 168 2.38 19.39 -7.85
CA GLN A 168 2.65 19.48 -9.29
C GLN A 168 1.54 18.83 -10.14
N GLU A 169 0.44 18.37 -9.52
CA GLU A 169 -0.69 17.71 -10.20
C GLU A 169 -1.22 18.53 -11.39
N ALA A 170 -1.41 19.84 -11.23
CA ALA A 170 -1.92 20.70 -12.30
C ALA A 170 -0.99 20.77 -13.52
N GLN A 171 0.33 20.78 -13.29
CA GLN A 171 1.33 20.79 -14.37
C GLN A 171 1.38 19.42 -15.06
N LEU A 172 1.28 18.34 -14.28
CA LEU A 172 1.21 16.98 -14.80
C LEU A 172 -0.05 16.79 -15.66
N LEU A 173 -1.22 17.25 -15.20
CA LEU A 173 -2.47 17.16 -15.95
C LEU A 173 -2.40 17.89 -17.28
N LYS A 174 -1.86 19.12 -17.30
CA LYS A 174 -1.65 19.86 -18.55
C LYS A 174 -0.73 19.13 -19.52
N ALA A 175 0.30 18.47 -19.02
CA ALA A 175 1.19 17.66 -19.86
C ALA A 175 0.50 16.41 -20.40
N LEU A 176 -0.27 15.72 -19.57
CA LEU A 176 -1.04 14.56 -19.98
C LEU A 176 -2.16 14.94 -20.97
N GLU A 177 -2.77 16.11 -20.85
CA GLU A 177 -3.71 16.66 -21.84
C GLU A 177 -3.02 16.90 -23.20
N SER A 178 -1.83 17.51 -23.18
CA SER A 178 -1.03 17.67 -24.42
C SER A 178 -0.62 16.33 -25.03
N LEU A 179 -0.41 15.31 -24.19
CA LEU A 179 -0.12 13.96 -24.62
C LEU A 179 -1.34 13.31 -25.27
N ASP A 180 -2.54 13.50 -24.72
CA ASP A 180 -3.79 12.99 -25.30
C ASP A 180 -4.07 13.62 -26.66
N GLU A 181 -3.77 14.91 -26.84
CA GLU A 181 -3.93 15.62 -28.10
C GLU A 181 -2.98 15.09 -29.19
N LYS A 182 -1.70 14.87 -28.85
CA LYS A 182 -0.67 14.41 -29.80
C LYS A 182 -0.68 12.90 -30.02
N LYS A 183 -1.05 12.12 -28.99
CA LYS A 183 -0.96 10.65 -28.90
C LYS A 183 -2.22 10.11 -28.21
N PRO A 184 -3.34 9.99 -28.95
CA PRO A 184 -4.63 9.73 -28.37
C PRO A 184 -4.77 8.35 -27.71
N ARG A 185 -4.06 7.33 -28.19
CA ARG A 185 -4.02 6.00 -27.55
C ARG A 185 -2.79 5.87 -26.67
N ASN A 186 -2.85 6.34 -25.43
CA ASN A 186 -1.73 6.27 -24.51
C ASN A 186 -2.04 5.45 -23.26
N LEU A 187 -0.96 4.95 -22.64
CA LEU A 187 -0.98 4.29 -21.33
C LEU A 187 -0.14 5.15 -20.39
N VAL A 188 -0.71 5.53 -19.26
CA VAL A 188 -0.03 6.30 -18.21
C VAL A 188 0.22 5.38 -17.01
N MET A 189 1.47 5.31 -16.55
CA MET A 189 1.87 4.55 -15.37
C MET A 189 2.53 5.47 -14.35
N VAL A 190 1.91 5.62 -13.19
CA VAL A 190 2.42 6.40 -12.06
C VAL A 190 3.07 5.44 -11.07
N MET A 191 4.35 5.67 -10.77
CA MET A 191 5.16 4.78 -9.95
C MET A 191 6.16 5.56 -9.08
N GLN A 192 6.63 4.91 -8.02
CA GLN A 192 7.62 5.48 -7.10
C GLN A 192 8.96 5.63 -7.82
N ASN A 193 9.57 6.81 -7.69
CA ASN A 193 10.96 7.00 -8.09
C ASN A 193 11.90 6.14 -7.23
N GLY A 194 12.50 5.11 -7.84
CA GLY A 194 13.41 4.18 -7.19
C GLY A 194 14.83 4.73 -6.97
N GLN A 195 15.16 5.92 -7.50
CA GLN A 195 16.48 6.53 -7.34
C GLN A 195 16.71 7.13 -5.95
N LEU A 196 15.65 7.36 -5.17
CA LEU A 196 15.80 7.74 -3.77
C LEU A 196 16.20 6.50 -2.97
N HIS A 197 17.46 6.47 -2.54
CA HIS A 197 17.96 5.53 -1.54
C HIS A 197 17.14 5.67 -0.26
N GLN A 198 16.04 4.93 -0.16
CA GLN A 198 15.39 4.73 1.11
C GLN A 198 16.36 3.95 1.98
N HIS A 199 16.92 4.62 2.99
CA HIS A 199 17.69 3.97 4.02
C HIS A 199 16.79 2.93 4.68
N THR A 200 16.91 1.67 4.25
CA THR A 200 16.25 0.55 4.88
C THR A 200 16.72 0.53 6.32
N LYS A 201 15.83 0.89 7.25
CA LYS A 201 16.08 0.72 8.67
C LYS A 201 16.34 -0.77 8.87
N ARG A 202 17.58 -1.13 9.23
CA ARG A 202 18.03 -2.53 9.36
C ARG A 202 17.10 -3.26 10.33
N GLN A 203 16.13 -3.99 9.80
CA GLN A 203 15.44 -5.06 10.52
C GLN A 203 15.91 -6.38 9.92
N TYR A 204 16.30 -7.26 10.83
CA TYR A 204 16.92 -8.55 10.60
C TYR A 204 16.02 -9.41 9.70
N VAL A 205 16.46 -9.70 8.48
CA VAL A 205 15.73 -10.55 7.53
C VAL A 205 15.95 -12.01 7.90
N ALA A 206 14.99 -12.60 8.62
CA ALA A 206 14.73 -14.03 8.49
C ALA A 206 13.73 -14.18 7.34
N ALA A 207 14.17 -14.79 6.24
CA ALA A 207 13.33 -15.03 5.08
C ALA A 207 12.07 -15.85 5.46
N PRO A 208 10.87 -15.45 5.02
CA PRO A 208 9.76 -16.37 4.90
C PRO A 208 9.35 -16.55 3.43
N SER A 209 9.26 -17.83 3.11
CA SER A 209 8.74 -18.46 1.91
C SER A 209 7.44 -17.82 1.40
N SER A 210 7.37 -17.68 0.08
CA SER A 210 6.20 -17.34 -0.71
C SER A 210 4.95 -18.15 -0.30
N SER A 211 3.90 -17.47 0.14
CA SER A 211 2.56 -18.03 0.30
C SER A 211 1.60 -17.21 -0.56
N SER A 212 1.08 -17.84 -1.62
CA SER A 212 0.08 -17.31 -2.53
C SER A 212 -1.25 -17.13 -1.79
N GLY A 213 -1.55 -15.90 -1.35
CA GLY A 213 -2.84 -15.54 -0.75
C GLY A 213 -3.77 -14.96 -1.82
N ASN A 214 -4.72 -15.76 -2.29
CA ASN A 214 -5.83 -15.31 -3.14
C ASN A 214 -6.72 -14.33 -2.33
N TRP A 215 -6.66 -13.04 -2.64
CA TRP A 215 -7.39 -11.98 -1.92
C TRP A 215 -8.81 -11.87 -2.46
N THR A 216 -9.79 -12.30 -1.66
CA THR A 216 -11.21 -12.09 -1.92
C THR A 216 -11.69 -10.79 -1.27
N GLU A 217 -12.38 -9.97 -2.04
CA GLU A 217 -12.97 -8.70 -1.61
C GLU A 217 -14.01 -8.93 -0.49
N PRO A 218 -13.89 -8.28 0.68
CA PRO A 218 -14.83 -8.50 1.76
C PRO A 218 -16.12 -7.71 1.49
N ALA A 219 -17.10 -8.41 0.92
CA ALA A 219 -18.49 -7.97 0.92
C ALA A 219 -19.03 -7.99 2.37
N GLY A 220 -19.18 -6.82 2.99
CA GLY A 220 -19.69 -6.72 4.36
C GLY A 220 -19.90 -5.27 4.82
N GLY A 221 -20.91 -5.07 5.68
CA GLY A 221 -21.43 -3.77 6.09
C GLY A 221 -20.45 -2.86 6.87
N ILE A 222 -20.98 -1.71 7.28
CA ILE A 222 -20.34 -0.52 7.90
C ILE A 222 -19.20 -0.75 8.92
N PHE A 223 -19.10 -1.93 9.52
CA PHE A 223 -17.97 -2.32 10.39
C PHE A 223 -16.68 -2.67 9.66
N ALA A 224 -16.72 -3.00 8.36
CA ALA A 224 -15.52 -3.22 7.55
C ALA A 224 -14.78 -1.92 7.19
N ARG A 225 -15.47 -0.76 7.26
CA ARG A 225 -14.91 0.55 6.89
C ARG A 225 -14.21 1.27 8.05
N TYR A 226 -14.44 0.87 9.29
CA TYR A 226 -13.77 1.42 10.46
C TYR A 226 -12.81 0.38 11.05
N GLN A 227 -11.58 0.35 10.54
CA GLN A 227 -10.45 -0.47 11.01
C GLN A 227 -10.04 -0.25 12.48
N LEU A 228 -10.77 0.56 13.26
CA LEU A 228 -10.50 0.77 14.68
C LEU A 228 -10.81 -0.48 15.52
N PHE A 229 -11.69 -1.36 15.04
CA PHE A 229 -12.07 -2.60 15.73
C PHE A 229 -11.81 -3.81 14.82
N SER A 230 -10.54 -4.17 14.66
CA SER A 230 -10.22 -5.44 14.03
C SER A 230 -10.74 -6.60 14.90
N THR A 231 -11.14 -7.70 14.26
CA THR A 231 -11.61 -8.93 14.93
C THR A 231 -10.68 -9.40 16.06
N PRO A 232 -9.34 -9.39 15.93
CA PRO A 232 -8.47 -9.75 17.05
C PRO A 232 -8.52 -8.72 18.18
N LEU A 233 -8.66 -7.43 17.89
CA LEU A 233 -8.79 -6.39 18.92
C LEU A 233 -10.07 -6.58 19.74
N ILE A 234 -11.20 -6.84 19.08
CA ILE A 234 -12.47 -7.17 19.77
C ILE A 234 -12.32 -8.41 20.66
N LEU A 235 -11.66 -9.46 20.17
CA LEU A 235 -11.42 -10.68 20.96
C LEU A 235 -10.56 -10.38 22.19
N THR A 236 -9.51 -9.57 22.06
CA THR A 236 -8.68 -9.17 23.21
C THR A 236 -9.46 -8.33 24.21
N LEU A 237 -10.31 -7.42 23.74
CA LEU A 237 -11.15 -6.58 24.60
C LEU A 237 -12.17 -7.43 25.36
N LEU A 238 -12.79 -8.43 24.70
CA LEU A 238 -13.75 -9.33 25.32
C LEU A 238 -13.05 -10.26 26.33
N LEU A 239 -11.86 -10.76 26.03
CA LEU A 239 -11.11 -11.63 26.93
C LEU A 239 -10.58 -10.87 28.15
N VAL A 240 -9.95 -9.71 27.95
CA VAL A 240 -9.40 -8.90 29.04
C VAL A 240 -10.52 -8.21 29.84
N GLY A 241 -11.44 -7.55 29.16
CA GLY A 241 -12.55 -6.81 29.78
C GLY A 241 -13.66 -7.70 30.32
N GLY A 242 -14.02 -8.76 29.59
CA GLY A 242 -15.14 -9.65 29.94
C GLY A 242 -14.76 -10.81 30.85
N VAL A 243 -13.50 -11.27 30.86
CA VAL A 243 -13.08 -12.42 31.69
C VAL A 243 -12.08 -11.99 32.76
N LEU A 244 -11.01 -11.29 32.39
CA LEU A 244 -9.91 -11.03 33.32
C LEU A 244 -10.26 -9.98 34.39
N LEU A 245 -10.92 -8.89 33.98
CA LEU A 245 -11.40 -7.83 34.88
C LEU A 245 -12.38 -8.31 35.96
N PRO A 246 -13.44 -9.08 35.67
CA PRO A 246 -14.36 -9.56 36.70
C PRO A 246 -13.72 -10.56 37.66
N ILE A 247 -12.78 -11.39 37.21
CA ILE A 247 -12.03 -12.30 38.08
C ILE A 247 -11.18 -11.50 39.09
N VAL A 248 -10.46 -10.48 38.62
CA VAL A 248 -9.65 -9.61 39.50
C VAL A 248 -10.54 -8.84 40.47
N TYR A 249 -11.66 -8.29 39.98
CA TYR A 249 -12.61 -7.57 40.82
C TYR A 249 -13.18 -8.47 41.93
N PHE A 250 -13.56 -9.71 41.59
CA PHE A 250 -14.03 -10.69 42.55
C PHE A 250 -12.94 -11.06 43.57
N ALA A 251 -11.69 -11.27 43.13
CA ALA A 251 -10.58 -11.58 44.02
C ALA A 251 -10.29 -10.44 45.02
N VAL A 252 -10.33 -9.18 44.57
CA VAL A 252 -10.14 -8.00 45.43
C VAL A 252 -11.31 -7.85 46.41
N ALA A 253 -12.54 -8.11 45.97
CA ALA A 253 -13.71 -8.06 46.86
C ALA A 253 -13.63 -9.10 47.99
N GLN A 254 -13.09 -10.29 47.71
CA GLN A 254 -12.86 -11.33 48.72
C GLN A 254 -11.75 -10.93 49.71
N LEU A 255 -10.66 -10.34 49.22
CA LEU A 255 -9.58 -9.84 50.08
C LEU A 255 -10.04 -8.70 50.99
N ALA A 256 -10.93 -7.82 50.51
CA ALA A 256 -11.47 -6.72 51.30
C ALA A 256 -12.41 -7.18 52.44
N GLN A 257 -12.94 -8.39 52.38
CA GLN A 257 -13.81 -8.96 53.42
C GLN A 257 -13.06 -9.68 54.54
N VAL A 258 -11.74 -9.83 54.42
CA VAL A 258 -10.91 -10.39 55.51
C VAL A 258 -10.74 -9.32 56.59
N GLN A 259 -11.72 -9.24 57.48
CA GLN A 259 -11.57 -8.52 58.74
C GLN A 259 -10.61 -9.34 59.61
N THR A 260 -9.40 -8.81 59.83
CA THR A 260 -8.52 -9.33 60.87
C THR A 260 -9.22 -9.15 62.21
N PRO A 261 -9.45 -10.23 62.99
CA PRO A 261 -10.10 -10.10 64.29
C PRO A 261 -9.25 -9.20 65.19
N ASP A 262 -9.76 -7.99 65.42
CA ASP A 262 -9.21 -7.07 66.40
C ASP A 262 -9.47 -7.69 67.79
N GLN A 263 -8.41 -7.75 68.60
CA GLN A 263 -8.34 -8.33 69.96
C GLN A 263 -7.95 -9.82 70.10
N MET A 264 -6.71 -10.13 69.75
CA MET A 264 -5.87 -10.99 70.62
C MET A 264 -4.81 -10.11 71.28
N GLY A 265 -5.23 -9.35 72.31
CA GLY A 265 -4.33 -8.42 72.97
C GLY A 265 -4.94 -7.71 74.18
N VAL A 266 -4.96 -8.42 75.31
CA VAL A 266 -4.86 -7.85 76.67
C VAL A 266 -6.08 -7.05 77.18
N ARG A 267 -7.02 -7.76 77.82
CA ARG A 267 -7.62 -7.23 79.05
C ARG A 267 -6.79 -7.76 80.23
N LYS A 268 -5.85 -6.94 80.69
CA LYS A 268 -5.24 -7.06 82.02
C LYS A 268 -6.33 -6.75 83.04
N ASP A 269 -6.58 -7.69 83.94
CA ASP A 269 -7.35 -7.47 85.15
C ASP A 269 -6.75 -6.29 85.94
N PRO A 270 -7.54 -5.26 86.32
CA PRO A 270 -7.17 -4.44 87.45
C PRO A 270 -7.56 -5.18 88.73
N ILE A 271 -6.57 -5.85 89.33
CA ILE A 271 -6.54 -6.07 90.78
C ILE A 271 -6.75 -4.72 91.46
N SER A 272 -7.92 -4.54 92.06
CA SER A 272 -8.21 -3.52 93.08
C SER A 272 -8.91 -4.29 94.19
N GLY A 273 -8.25 -4.69 95.26
CA GLY A 273 -7.51 -3.79 96.14
C GLY A 273 -8.46 -3.37 97.25
N GLU A 274 -8.54 -4.22 98.27
CA GLU A 274 -9.13 -4.06 99.60
C GLU A 274 -9.81 -2.72 99.95
N LYS A 275 -11.08 -2.79 100.40
CA LYS A 275 -11.57 -1.94 101.48
C LYS A 275 -12.12 -2.81 102.60
N LYS A 276 -11.33 -2.86 103.68
CA LYS A 276 -11.68 -3.41 104.99
C LYS A 276 -12.91 -2.72 105.57
N SER A 277 -13.75 -3.51 106.23
CA SER A 277 -14.64 -3.06 107.28
C SER A 277 -13.83 -2.55 108.47
N GLN A 278 -14.11 -1.33 108.93
CA GLN A 278 -14.20 -1.00 110.36
C GLN A 278 -14.96 0.32 110.53
#